data_AF-A0A526RPU8-F1
#
_entry.id   AF-A0A526RPU8-F1
#
_cell.length_a   1.000
_cell.length_b   1.000
_cell.length_c   1.000
_cell.angle_alpha   90.00
_cell.angle_beta   90.00
_cell.angle_gamma   90.00
#
_symmetry.space_group_name_H-M   'P 1'
#
loop_
_entity.id
_entity.type
_entity.pdbx_description
1 polymer ?
#
loop_
_entity_poly.entity_id
_entity_poly.type
_entity_poly.pdbx_seq_one_letter_code
_entity_poly.pdbx_strand_id
1 'polypeptide(L)'
;ATASPARQKKTVQGSSIQKSVSRAATATRHVTTSIGATALQAQFDAEPVARHYIRPVENVVVPISRHLQLVELTERTCKWPNGDPLSEDFNFCGNDAAETGPYCKYHSRVAFQPATERRRSR
;
A
#
# COMPACT_ATOMS: atom_id res chain seq x y z
N ALA A 1 15.48 33.70 -62.59
CA ALA A 1 14.79 32.48 -62.18
C ALA A 1 15.45 31.96 -60.90
N THR A 2 14.80 32.07 -59.74
CA THR A 2 15.20 31.35 -58.52
C THR A 2 14.00 31.28 -57.57
N ALA A 3 13.28 30.16 -57.64
CA ALA A 3 12.18 29.83 -56.75
C ALA A 3 12.72 29.31 -55.40
N SER A 4 12.04 29.69 -54.30
CA SER A 4 12.33 29.23 -52.94
C SER A 4 11.75 27.83 -52.69
N PRO A 5 12.46 26.90 -52.01
CA PRO A 5 11.88 25.60 -51.66
C PRO A 5 11.13 25.63 -50.33
N ALA A 6 10.09 24.79 -50.26
CA ALA A 6 9.12 24.66 -49.18
C ALA A 6 9.63 23.88 -47.96
N ARG A 7 9.11 24.27 -46.79
CA ARG A 7 9.39 23.70 -45.45
C ARG A 7 8.63 22.39 -45.22
N GLN A 8 9.36 21.29 -45.00
CA GLN A 8 8.78 19.98 -44.64
C GLN A 8 8.54 19.87 -43.12
N LYS A 9 7.39 19.31 -42.73
CA LYS A 9 7.03 18.96 -41.34
C LYS A 9 7.63 17.61 -40.98
N LYS A 10 8.48 17.55 -39.94
CA LYS A 10 8.94 16.30 -39.31
C LYS A 10 7.91 15.83 -38.28
N THR A 11 7.40 14.63 -38.48
CA THR A 11 6.54 13.88 -37.56
C THR A 11 7.36 13.44 -36.34
N VAL A 12 6.86 13.73 -35.14
CA VAL A 12 7.47 13.32 -33.87
C VAL A 12 6.99 11.90 -33.56
N GLN A 13 7.88 10.92 -33.63
CA GLN A 13 7.61 9.54 -33.23
C GLN A 13 7.52 9.45 -31.70
N GLY A 14 6.31 9.18 -31.19
CA GLY A 14 6.07 8.89 -29.78
C GLY A 14 6.76 7.59 -29.37
N SER A 15 7.64 7.67 -28.38
CA SER A 15 8.24 6.48 -27.74
C SER A 15 7.24 5.90 -26.75
N SER A 16 6.52 4.84 -27.15
CA SER A 16 5.78 4.00 -26.22
C SER A 16 6.76 3.03 -25.54
N ILE A 17 7.03 3.25 -24.24
CA ILE A 17 7.74 2.29 -23.40
C ILE A 17 6.83 1.07 -23.24
N GLN A 18 7.10 0.02 -24.01
CA GLN A 18 6.51 -1.30 -23.79
C GLN A 18 7.21 -1.93 -22.58
N LYS A 19 6.48 -2.07 -21.47
CA LYS A 19 6.92 -2.93 -20.35
C LYS A 19 6.86 -4.38 -20.84
N SER A 20 8.01 -4.96 -21.13
CA SER A 20 8.14 -6.39 -21.34
C SER A 20 7.88 -7.09 -20.01
N VAL A 21 6.75 -7.80 -19.92
CA VAL A 21 6.57 -8.79 -18.86
C VAL A 21 7.54 -9.92 -19.19
N SER A 22 8.62 -10.01 -18.43
CA SER A 22 9.52 -11.17 -18.44
C SER A 22 8.70 -12.38 -18.01
N ARG A 23 8.18 -13.11 -18.98
CA ARG A 23 7.55 -14.42 -18.76
C ARG A 23 8.68 -15.32 -18.25
N ALA A 24 8.64 -15.67 -16.96
CA ALA A 24 9.64 -16.56 -16.37
C ALA A 24 9.74 -17.82 -17.23
N ALA A 25 10.90 -18.03 -17.85
CA ALA A 25 11.18 -19.25 -18.57
C ALA A 25 11.18 -20.39 -17.54
N THR A 26 10.21 -21.30 -17.66
CA THR A 26 10.22 -22.54 -16.90
C THR A 26 11.48 -23.30 -17.32
N ALA A 27 12.53 -23.23 -16.51
CA ALA A 27 13.75 -23.98 -16.75
C ALA A 27 13.39 -25.46 -16.71
N THR A 28 13.46 -26.14 -17.85
CA THR A 28 13.34 -27.59 -17.94
C THR A 28 14.49 -28.19 -17.14
N ARG A 29 14.21 -28.64 -15.91
CA ARG A 29 15.21 -29.31 -15.07
C ARG A 29 15.49 -30.68 -15.69
N HIS A 30 16.77 -30.96 -15.97
CA HIS A 30 17.20 -32.28 -16.38
C HIS A 30 17.07 -33.22 -15.17
N VAL A 31 16.27 -34.27 -15.31
CA VAL A 31 16.12 -35.30 -14.27
C VAL A 31 17.24 -36.31 -14.47
N THR A 32 18.23 -36.32 -13.59
CA THR A 32 19.19 -37.44 -13.52
C THR A 32 18.51 -38.58 -12.78
N THR A 33 18.38 -39.74 -13.41
CA THR A 33 17.88 -40.96 -12.75
C THR A 33 18.90 -41.41 -11.71
N SER A 34 18.59 -41.27 -10.42
CA SER A 34 19.49 -41.71 -9.35
C SER A 34 19.48 -43.24 -9.26
N ILE A 35 20.61 -43.88 -9.55
CA ILE A 35 20.81 -45.33 -9.37
C ILE A 35 21.67 -45.52 -8.12
N GLY A 36 21.05 -45.93 -7.00
CA GLY A 36 21.73 -46.20 -5.72
C GLY A 36 20.84 -45.94 -4.49
N ALA A 37 21.33 -46.33 -3.30
CA ALA A 37 20.58 -46.30 -2.03
C ALA A 37 20.23 -44.89 -1.49
N THR A 38 20.63 -43.82 -2.19
CA THR A 38 20.35 -42.42 -1.83
C THR A 38 19.07 -41.85 -2.45
N ALA A 39 18.29 -42.66 -3.18
CA ALA A 39 17.06 -42.24 -3.85
C ALA A 39 15.93 -41.75 -2.91
N LEU A 40 16.01 -42.05 -1.60
CA LEU A 40 15.02 -41.65 -0.59
C LEU A 40 15.42 -40.42 0.22
N GLN A 41 16.51 -39.73 -0.13
CA GLN A 41 16.91 -38.51 0.56
C GLN A 41 15.97 -37.37 0.16
N ALA A 42 14.85 -37.21 0.88
CA ALA A 42 13.93 -36.10 0.70
C ALA A 42 14.67 -34.78 0.99
N GLN A 43 14.99 -34.02 -0.07
CA GLN A 43 15.49 -32.66 0.05
C GLN A 43 14.30 -31.76 0.38
N PHE A 44 14.09 -31.52 1.68
CA PHE A 44 13.14 -30.52 2.14
C PHE A 44 13.70 -29.13 1.82
N ASP A 45 13.24 -28.55 0.72
CA ASP A 45 13.32 -27.11 0.49
C ASP A 45 12.51 -26.43 1.59
N ALA A 46 13.21 -25.96 2.63
CA ALA A 46 12.59 -25.26 3.74
C ALA A 46 12.12 -23.89 3.24
N GLU A 47 10.84 -23.79 2.85
CA GLU A 47 10.17 -22.51 2.61
C GLU A 47 10.42 -21.58 3.82
N PRO A 48 10.98 -20.38 3.60
CA PRO A 48 11.25 -19.45 4.69
C PRO A 48 9.91 -18.95 5.25
N VAL A 49 9.48 -19.55 6.35
CA VAL A 49 8.30 -19.10 7.11
C VAL A 49 8.51 -17.64 7.46
N ALA A 50 7.71 -16.76 6.85
CA ALA A 50 7.73 -15.34 7.13
C ALA A 50 7.43 -15.14 8.62
N ARG A 51 8.46 -14.80 9.40
CA ARG A 51 8.31 -14.50 10.83
C ARG A 51 7.34 -13.33 10.97
N HIS A 52 6.14 -13.59 11.47
CA HIS A 52 5.21 -12.55 11.86
C HIS A 52 5.79 -11.82 13.07
N TYR A 53 6.30 -10.61 12.86
CA TYR A 53 6.72 -9.73 13.94
C TYR A 53 5.46 -9.17 14.60
N ILE A 54 5.09 -9.76 15.75
CA ILE A 54 4.03 -9.24 16.60
C ILE A 54 4.54 -7.91 17.15
N ARG A 55 3.97 -6.79 16.67
CA ARG A 55 4.29 -5.47 17.22
C ARG A 55 3.80 -5.45 18.67
N PRO A 56 4.61 -5.00 19.65
CA PRO A 56 4.18 -4.94 21.04
C PRO A 56 2.92 -4.07 21.15
N VAL A 57 1.94 -4.56 21.92
CA VAL A 57 0.68 -3.85 22.19
C VAL A 57 1.02 -2.66 23.09
N GLU A 58 1.14 -1.48 22.48
CA GLU A 58 1.25 -0.23 23.22
C GLU A 58 -0.11 0.04 23.90
N ASN A 59 -0.11 0.56 25.14
CA ASN A 59 -1.34 0.98 25.82
C ASN A 59 -1.93 2.21 25.12
N VAL A 60 -2.64 1.96 24.02
CA VAL A 60 -3.30 2.98 23.22
C VAL A 60 -4.63 3.33 23.89
N VAL A 61 -4.61 4.39 24.71
CA VAL A 61 -5.83 4.99 25.24
C VAL A 61 -6.56 5.65 24.07
N VAL A 62 -7.61 4.99 23.58
CA VAL A 62 -8.54 5.58 22.63
C VAL A 62 -9.31 6.67 23.37
N PRO A 63 -9.31 7.93 22.89
CA PRO A 63 -10.12 8.97 23.50
C PRO A 63 -11.59 8.56 23.53
N ILE A 64 -12.31 8.87 24.60
CA ILE A 64 -13.76 8.68 24.66
C ILE A 64 -14.37 9.47 23.50
N SER A 65 -14.89 8.75 22.51
CA SER A 65 -15.55 9.37 21.36
C SER A 65 -16.81 10.10 21.83
N ARG A 66 -17.14 11.21 21.19
CA ARG A 66 -18.39 11.96 21.41
C ARG A 66 -19.53 11.50 20.51
N HIS A 67 -19.27 10.54 19.62
CA HIS A 67 -20.25 9.90 18.72
C HIS A 67 -21.09 10.93 17.95
N LEU A 68 -20.41 11.89 17.30
CA LEU A 68 -21.09 12.96 16.56
C LEU A 68 -21.63 12.44 15.22
N GLN A 69 -22.81 12.93 14.83
CA GLN A 69 -23.37 12.70 13.51
C GLN A 69 -22.77 13.66 12.48
N LEU A 70 -22.89 13.35 11.17
CA LEU A 70 -22.29 14.17 10.10
C LEU A 70 -22.67 15.65 10.18
N VAL A 71 -23.90 15.94 10.58
CA VAL A 71 -24.44 17.31 10.71
C VAL A 71 -23.87 18.09 11.90
N GLU A 72 -23.30 17.40 12.88
CA GLU A 72 -22.72 18.00 14.09
C GLU A 72 -21.21 18.24 13.96
N LEU A 73 -20.60 17.83 12.83
CA LEU A 73 -19.17 18.01 12.60
C LEU A 73 -18.84 19.47 12.32
N THR A 74 -17.95 20.02 13.13
CA THR A 74 -17.32 21.32 12.87
C THR A 74 -15.93 21.13 12.28
N GLU A 75 -15.28 22.24 11.92
CA GLU A 75 -13.87 22.26 11.48
C GLU A 75 -12.90 21.90 12.62
N ARG A 76 -13.33 22.10 13.88
CA ARG A 76 -12.51 21.85 15.07
C ARG A 76 -12.74 20.47 15.69
N THR A 77 -13.62 19.65 15.14
CA THR A 77 -13.91 18.30 15.63
C THR A 77 -13.29 17.23 14.76
N CYS A 78 -12.83 16.15 15.38
CA CYS A 78 -12.19 15.01 14.75
C CYS A 78 -13.18 14.26 13.84
N LYS A 79 -12.87 14.21 12.55
CA LYS A 79 -13.71 13.65 11.48
C LYS A 79 -13.49 12.16 11.21
N TRP A 80 -12.97 11.40 12.17
CA TRP A 80 -12.68 9.98 12.00
C TRP A 80 -13.98 9.16 12.02
N PRO A 81 -14.27 8.37 10.97
CA PRO A 81 -15.48 7.55 10.91
C PRO A 81 -15.36 6.31 11.82
N ASN A 82 -16.39 6.10 12.64
CA ASN A 82 -16.56 4.93 13.49
C ASN A 82 -17.70 4.07 12.95
N GLY A 83 -17.44 2.80 12.68
CA GLY A 83 -18.43 1.86 12.18
C GLY A 83 -18.59 1.86 10.66
N ASP A 84 -19.65 1.22 10.19
CA ASP A 84 -20.00 1.09 8.78
C ASP A 84 -20.94 2.24 8.37
N PRO A 85 -20.68 2.95 7.25
CA PRO A 85 -21.58 3.99 6.74
C PRO A 85 -23.04 3.56 6.50
N LEU A 86 -23.33 2.26 6.37
CA LEU A 86 -24.68 1.73 6.18
C LEU A 86 -25.40 1.43 7.52
N SER A 87 -24.71 1.54 8.64
CA SER A 87 -25.28 1.29 9.96
C SER A 87 -25.88 2.57 10.56
N GLU A 88 -26.98 2.42 11.31
CA GLU A 88 -27.57 3.51 12.10
C GLU A 88 -26.65 3.98 13.23
N ASP A 89 -25.69 3.14 13.65
CA ASP A 89 -24.67 3.48 14.65
C ASP A 89 -23.47 4.23 14.06
N PHE A 90 -23.50 4.59 12.77
CA PHE A 90 -22.43 5.35 12.15
C PHE A 90 -22.25 6.71 12.83
N ASN A 91 -21.04 6.95 13.31
CA ASN A 91 -20.71 8.19 14.01
C ASN A 91 -19.27 8.60 13.75
N PHE A 92 -18.93 9.81 14.15
CA PHE A 92 -17.57 10.32 14.11
C PHE A 92 -17.01 10.50 15.52
N CYS A 93 -15.70 10.38 15.66
CA CYS A 93 -15.01 10.51 16.94
C CYS A 93 -15.38 11.80 17.72
N GLY A 94 -15.46 12.95 17.05
CA GLY A 94 -15.97 14.19 17.65
C GLY A 94 -15.10 14.82 18.76
N ASN A 95 -13.92 14.28 19.04
CA ASN A 95 -12.95 14.90 19.95
C ASN A 95 -12.29 16.14 19.30
N ASP A 96 -11.60 16.98 20.05
CA ASP A 96 -10.94 18.15 19.47
C ASP A 96 -9.89 17.76 18.42
N ALA A 97 -10.05 18.32 17.22
CA ALA A 97 -9.09 18.19 16.14
C ALA A 97 -7.82 18.96 16.48
N ALA A 98 -6.67 18.41 16.06
CA ALA A 98 -5.41 19.13 16.18
C ALA A 98 -5.41 20.32 15.20
N GLU A 99 -4.72 21.40 15.56
CA GLU A 99 -4.60 22.60 14.71
C GLU A 99 -4.05 22.29 13.31
N THR A 100 -3.27 21.21 13.19
CA THR A 100 -2.58 20.82 11.97
C THR A 100 -3.35 19.78 11.13
N GLY A 101 -4.61 19.45 11.43
CA GLY A 101 -5.35 18.48 10.62
C GLY A 101 -6.77 18.14 11.10
N PRO A 102 -7.51 17.34 10.31
CA PRO A 102 -8.94 17.07 10.54
C PRO A 102 -9.25 16.09 11.68
N TYR A 103 -8.22 15.60 12.37
CA TYR A 103 -8.33 14.52 13.35
C TYR A 103 -7.68 14.90 14.69
N CYS A 104 -8.13 14.27 15.76
CA CYS A 104 -7.51 14.39 17.08
C CYS A 104 -6.12 13.73 17.07
N LYS A 105 -5.30 14.00 18.09
CA LYS A 105 -3.92 13.48 18.20
C LYS A 105 -3.84 11.95 18.04
N TYR A 106 -4.86 11.23 18.48
CA TYR A 106 -4.94 9.78 18.34
C TYR A 106 -5.18 9.38 16.88
N HIS A 107 -6.29 9.81 16.28
CA HIS A 107 -6.66 9.44 14.91
C HIS A 107 -5.69 9.98 13.86
N SER A 108 -5.00 11.10 14.12
CA SER A 108 -3.90 11.56 13.26
C SER A 108 -2.76 10.53 13.17
N ARG A 109 -2.42 9.84 14.26
CA ARG A 109 -1.38 8.79 14.24
C ARG A 109 -1.82 7.53 13.49
N VAL A 110 -3.12 7.23 13.52
CA VAL A 110 -3.71 6.10 12.79
C VAL A 110 -3.79 6.41 11.30
N ALA A 111 -4.24 7.61 10.94
CA ALA A 111 -4.41 8.05 9.56
C ALA A 111 -3.08 8.24 8.82
N PHE A 112 -2.09 8.84 9.50
CA PHE A 112 -0.84 9.23 8.88
C PHE A 112 0.29 8.27 9.25
N GLN A 113 0.75 7.52 8.26
CA GLN A 113 1.92 6.67 8.41
C GLN A 113 3.20 7.51 8.55
N PRO A 114 4.04 7.27 9.59
CA PRO A 114 5.30 7.98 9.76
C PRO A 114 6.22 7.76 8.56
N ALA A 115 7.01 8.78 8.22
CA ALA A 115 7.83 8.80 7.00
C ALA A 115 8.87 7.66 6.94
N THR A 116 9.32 7.17 8.10
CA THR A 116 10.25 6.05 8.22
C THR A 116 9.65 4.73 7.74
N GLU A 117 8.39 4.46 8.08
CA GLU A 117 7.68 3.22 7.71
C GLU A 117 7.36 3.18 6.21
N ARG A 118 7.00 4.32 5.61
CA ARG A 118 6.76 4.44 4.15
C ARG A 118 7.98 4.04 3.31
N ARG A 119 9.21 4.20 3.85
CA ARG A 119 10.45 3.86 3.13
C ARG A 119 10.75 2.37 3.16
N ARG A 120 10.23 1.61 4.14
CA ARG A 120 10.36 0.14 4.17
C ARG A 120 9.53 -0.47 3.01
N SER A 121 8.33 0.03 2.76
CA SER A 121 7.39 -0.60 1.83
C SER A 121 7.70 -0.38 0.33
N ARG A 122 8.81 0.29 -0.02
CA ARG A 122 9.30 0.46 -1.40
C ARG A 122 10.53 -0.39 -1.62
#